data_AF-A0A916UD48-F1
#
_entry.id   AF-A0A916UD48-F1
#
_cell.length_a   1.000
_cell.length_b   1.000
_cell.length_c   1.000
_cell.angle_alpha   90.00
_cell.angle_beta   90.00
_cell.angle_gamma   90.00
#
_symmetry.space_group_name_H-M   'P 1'
#
loop_
_entity.id
_entity.type
_entity.pdbx_description
1 polymer ?
#
loop_
_entity_poly.entity_id
_entity_poly.type
_entity_poly.pdbx_seq_one_letter_code
_entity_poly.pdbx_strand_id
1 'polypeptide(L)'
;MTRDEALAIYRPMRASVPGVLGTAIRSCGRADIMRAAKHIGLWTEDGPITDLPGAVEMLSDVALFEPNQRGRRAYDPFLSKRAAQLGAAERALAERMAGAFFSLFRNAGPHEAAGIWLEDLLAGDRRLWLMDGTLEVAATESMTFGLRVRHRAVPRRIRDRRAG
;
A
#
# COMPACT_ATOMS: atom_id res chain seq x y z
N MET A 1 -9.29 -15.25 -14.50
CA MET A 1 -9.41 -15.29 -13.03
C MET A 1 -10.84 -14.96 -12.69
N THR A 2 -11.52 -15.84 -11.97
CA THR A 2 -12.88 -15.61 -11.47
C THR A 2 -12.86 -14.76 -10.19
N ARG A 3 -14.03 -14.30 -9.75
CA ARG A 3 -14.20 -13.59 -8.47
C ARG A 3 -13.68 -14.41 -7.29
N ASP A 4 -14.08 -15.68 -7.21
CA ASP A 4 -13.71 -16.56 -6.09
C ASP A 4 -12.21 -16.86 -6.08
N GLU A 5 -11.60 -17.07 -7.24
CA GLU A 5 -10.15 -17.22 -7.37
C GLU A 5 -9.40 -15.96 -6.90
N ALA A 6 -9.85 -14.77 -7.30
CA ALA A 6 -9.25 -13.51 -6.88
C ALA A 6 -9.35 -13.31 -5.36
N LEU A 7 -10.53 -13.57 -4.78
CA LEU A 7 -10.78 -13.43 -3.35
C LEU A 7 -10.00 -14.46 -2.53
N ALA A 8 -9.86 -15.70 -3.01
CA ALA A 8 -9.08 -16.74 -2.36
C ALA A 8 -7.58 -16.38 -2.27
N ILE A 9 -7.05 -15.69 -3.29
CA ILE A 9 -5.68 -15.16 -3.29
C ILE A 9 -5.56 -13.93 -2.37
N TYR A 10 -6.52 -13.02 -2.44
CA TYR A 10 -6.46 -11.73 -1.75
C TYR A 10 -6.65 -11.82 -0.24
N ARG A 11 -7.67 -12.54 0.24
CA ARG A 11 -8.08 -12.54 1.65
C ARG A 11 -6.95 -12.92 2.61
N PRO A 12 -6.16 -13.99 2.35
CA PRO A 12 -5.05 -14.34 3.24
C PRO A 12 -3.94 -13.28 3.27
N MET A 13 -3.67 -12.64 2.13
CA MET A 13 -2.69 -11.55 2.06
C MET A 13 -3.17 -10.34 2.88
N ARG A 14 -4.43 -9.94 2.70
CA ARG A 14 -5.03 -8.83 3.45
C ARG A 14 -5.04 -9.09 4.95
N ALA A 15 -5.35 -10.32 5.37
CA ALA A 15 -5.35 -10.71 6.78
C ALA A 15 -3.96 -10.62 7.43
N SER A 16 -2.88 -10.74 6.64
CA SER A 16 -1.50 -10.67 7.13
C SER A 16 -0.98 -9.22 7.26
N VAL A 17 -1.62 -8.24 6.62
CA VAL A 17 -1.16 -6.84 6.60
C VAL A 17 -1.07 -6.23 8.01
N PRO A 18 -2.06 -6.36 8.91
CA PRO A 18 -1.98 -5.78 10.25
C PRO A 18 -0.81 -6.34 11.08
N GLY A 19 -0.52 -7.64 10.99
CA GLY A 19 0.61 -8.27 11.70
C GLY A 19 1.97 -7.76 11.22
N VAL A 20 2.13 -7.64 9.89
CA VAL A 20 3.35 -7.08 9.28
C VAL A 20 3.53 -5.62 9.66
N LEU A 21 2.51 -4.76 9.47
CA LEU A 21 2.61 -3.32 9.77
C LEU A 21 2.77 -3.06 11.27
N GLY A 22 2.06 -3.80 12.12
CA GLY A 22 2.18 -3.71 13.57
C GLY A 22 3.58 -4.09 14.06
N THR A 23 4.28 -5.01 13.37
CA THR A 23 5.68 -5.34 13.67
C THR A 23 6.66 -4.32 13.07
N ALA A 24 6.38 -3.85 11.86
CA ALA A 24 7.22 -2.87 11.18
C ALA A 24 7.27 -1.54 11.94
N ILE A 25 6.12 -1.02 12.40
CA ILE A 25 6.04 0.29 13.07
C ILE A 25 6.84 0.34 14.37
N ARG A 26 7.03 -0.80 15.05
CA ARG A 26 7.92 -0.88 16.23
C ARG A 26 9.38 -0.59 15.90
N SER A 27 9.75 -0.57 14.62
CA SER A 27 11.10 -0.26 14.14
C SER A 27 11.30 1.23 13.89
N CYS A 28 10.22 2.01 13.86
CA CYS A 28 10.27 3.47 13.80
C CYS A 28 10.62 4.01 15.19
N GLY A 29 11.66 4.84 15.26
CA GLY A 29 11.94 5.64 16.45
C GLY A 29 11.09 6.92 16.48
N ARG A 30 11.12 7.65 17.59
CA ARG A 30 10.46 8.96 17.72
C ARG A 30 10.85 9.93 16.60
N ALA A 31 12.11 9.90 16.17
CA ALA A 31 12.60 10.74 15.07
C ALA A 31 11.92 10.43 13.73
N ASP A 32 11.63 9.16 13.44
CA ASP A 32 10.95 8.75 12.21
C ASP A 32 9.50 9.24 12.19
N ILE A 33 8.80 9.10 13.33
CA ILE A 33 7.42 9.58 13.49
C ILE A 33 7.34 11.11 13.42
N MET A 34 8.23 11.82 14.12
CA MET A 34 8.27 13.29 14.07
C MET A 34 8.58 13.82 12.66
N ARG A 35 9.49 13.16 11.94
CA ARG A 35 9.77 13.47 10.54
C ARG A 35 8.52 13.28 9.69
N ALA A 36 7.85 12.13 9.82
CA ALA A 36 6.63 11.84 9.08
C ALA A 36 5.56 12.90 9.34
N ALA A 37 5.30 13.22 10.61
CA ALA A 37 4.35 14.25 11.04
C ALA A 37 4.63 15.61 10.40
N LYS A 38 5.88 16.06 10.44
CA LYS A 38 6.29 17.32 9.78
C LYS A 38 6.12 17.27 8.27
N HIS A 39 6.44 16.13 7.65
CA HIS A 39 6.38 15.97 6.20
C HIS A 39 4.95 16.10 5.65
N ILE A 40 3.96 15.58 6.40
CA ILE A 40 2.55 15.60 5.99
C ILE A 40 1.72 16.67 6.71
N GLY A 41 2.36 17.56 7.47
CA GLY A 41 1.68 18.66 8.17
C GLY A 41 0.83 18.24 9.38
N LEU A 42 0.95 17.00 9.88
CA LEU A 42 0.21 16.49 11.05
C LEU A 42 1.00 16.65 12.35
N TRP A 43 1.37 17.88 12.71
CA TRP A 43 2.16 18.16 13.91
C TRP A 43 1.80 19.51 14.57
N THR A 44 2.03 19.58 15.87
CA THR A 44 1.97 20.80 16.70
C THR A 44 3.23 20.88 17.59
N GLU A 45 3.33 21.93 18.42
CA GLU A 45 4.39 22.04 19.43
C GLU A 45 4.40 20.85 20.41
N ASP A 46 3.23 20.26 20.67
CA ASP A 46 3.05 19.10 21.56
C ASP A 46 3.43 17.77 20.91
N GLY A 47 3.60 17.73 19.58
CA GLY A 47 4.02 16.54 18.84
C GLY A 47 3.12 16.19 17.65
N PRO A 48 3.13 14.92 17.20
CA PRO A 48 2.30 14.47 16.10
C PRO A 48 0.82 14.51 16.45
N ILE A 49 -0.01 14.97 15.51
CA ILE A 49 -1.46 14.92 15.62
C ILE A 49 -1.91 13.49 15.27
N THR A 50 -2.58 12.81 16.20
CA THR A 50 -3.00 11.40 16.05
C THR A 50 -4.48 11.16 16.26
N ASP A 51 -5.23 12.18 16.68
CA ASP A 51 -6.66 12.14 16.97
C ASP A 51 -7.55 12.35 15.73
N LEU A 52 -6.99 12.87 14.63
CA LEU A 52 -7.68 12.96 13.36
C LEU A 52 -7.89 11.56 12.75
N PRO A 53 -9.07 11.27 12.16
CA PRO A 53 -9.33 10.02 11.48
C PRO A 53 -8.26 9.71 10.42
N GLY A 54 -7.62 8.54 10.50
CA GLY A 54 -6.59 8.11 9.55
C GLY A 54 -5.19 8.67 9.80
N ALA A 55 -4.99 9.56 10.79
CA ALA A 55 -3.71 10.20 11.04
C ALA A 55 -2.61 9.20 11.40
N VAL A 56 -2.93 8.20 12.23
CA VAL A 56 -1.97 7.16 12.63
C VAL A 56 -1.52 6.34 11.43
N GLU A 57 -2.43 6.00 10.52
CA GLU A 57 -2.15 5.26 9.29
C GLU A 57 -1.28 6.07 8.33
N MET A 58 -1.61 7.35 8.13
CA MET A 58 -0.82 8.26 7.28
C MET A 58 0.60 8.47 7.84
N LEU A 59 0.70 8.73 9.14
CA LEU A 59 2.00 8.87 9.82
C LEU A 59 2.82 7.59 9.71
N SER A 60 2.18 6.43 9.91
CA SER A 60 2.85 5.13 9.83
C SER A 60 3.36 4.83 8.42
N ASP A 61 2.57 5.12 7.38
CA ASP A 61 3.01 4.93 5.98
C ASP A 61 4.26 5.76 5.68
N VAL A 62 4.21 7.07 5.97
CA VAL A 62 5.34 7.97 5.70
C VAL A 62 6.54 7.64 6.58
N ALA A 63 6.34 7.27 7.84
CA ALA A 63 7.42 6.90 8.74
C ALA A 63 8.17 5.66 8.24
N LEU A 64 7.43 4.65 7.76
CA LEU A 64 7.99 3.37 7.33
C LEU A 64 8.61 3.44 5.94
N PHE A 65 7.86 3.94 4.96
CA PHE A 65 8.18 3.71 3.55
C PHE A 65 8.86 4.88 2.86
N GLU A 66 8.71 6.11 3.36
CA GLU A 66 9.39 7.25 2.74
C GLU A 66 10.85 7.35 3.21
N PRO A 67 11.80 7.60 2.30
CA PRO A 67 13.19 7.84 2.67
C PRO A 67 13.32 9.02 3.63
N ASN A 68 14.16 8.87 4.65
CA ASN A 68 14.60 10.00 5.47
C ASN A 68 15.61 10.88 4.73
N GLN A 69 16.10 11.94 5.39
CA GLN A 69 17.10 12.87 4.83
C GLN A 69 18.42 12.20 4.40
N ARG A 70 18.67 10.95 4.83
CA ARG A 70 19.84 10.14 4.44
C ARG A 70 19.51 9.11 3.36
N GLY A 71 18.33 9.20 2.73
CA GLY A 71 17.88 8.27 1.70
C GLY A 71 17.49 6.88 2.20
N ARG A 72 17.33 6.68 3.52
CA ARG A 72 17.02 5.36 4.11
C ARG A 72 15.58 5.28 4.59
N ARG A 73 14.92 4.14 4.39
CA ARG A 73 13.56 3.88 4.90
C ARG A 73 13.63 3.16 6.23
N ALA A 74 12.74 3.46 7.16
CA ALA A 74 12.65 2.71 8.42
C ALA A 74 12.21 1.25 8.19
N TYR A 75 11.59 0.98 7.04
CA TYR A 75 11.24 -0.36 6.60
C TYR A 75 12.45 -1.27 6.33
N ASP A 76 13.58 -0.75 5.85
CA ASP A 76 14.73 -1.59 5.46
C ASP A 76 15.41 -2.26 6.68
N PRO A 77 15.65 -1.56 7.81
CA PRO A 77 16.07 -2.18 9.06
C PRO A 77 15.05 -3.20 9.60
N PHE A 78 13.75 -2.95 9.45
CA PHE A 78 12.71 -3.92 9.83
C PHE A 78 12.86 -5.22 9.04
N LEU A 79 12.98 -5.13 7.72
CA LEU A 79 13.13 -6.30 6.84
C LEU A 79 14.39 -7.11 7.18
N SER A 80 15.51 -6.44 7.41
CA SER A 80 16.78 -7.12 7.68
C SER A 80 16.88 -7.73 9.08
N LYS A 81 16.19 -7.19 10.09
CA LYS A 81 16.40 -7.57 11.51
C LYS A 81 15.20 -8.23 12.19
N ARG A 82 13.98 -7.85 11.80
CA ARG A 82 12.75 -8.21 12.53
C ARG A 82 11.78 -9.04 11.71
N ALA A 83 11.86 -8.99 10.37
CA ALA A 83 11.02 -9.83 9.53
C ALA A 83 11.28 -11.35 9.70
N ALA A 84 12.44 -11.74 10.26
CA ALA A 84 12.72 -13.12 10.64
C ALA A 84 11.84 -13.65 11.79
N GLN A 85 11.20 -12.75 12.56
CA GLN A 85 10.27 -13.11 13.64
C GLN A 85 8.85 -13.37 13.13
N LEU A 86 8.58 -13.08 11.85
CA LEU A 86 7.28 -13.27 11.23
C LEU A 86 7.12 -14.72 10.72
N GLY A 87 5.87 -15.16 10.59
CA GLY A 87 5.57 -16.40 9.87
C GLY A 87 5.99 -16.30 8.39
N ALA A 88 6.15 -17.45 7.72
CA ALA A 88 6.62 -17.47 6.33
C ALA A 88 5.74 -16.63 5.36
N ALA A 89 4.42 -16.67 5.52
CA ALA A 89 3.49 -15.89 4.70
C ALA A 89 3.61 -14.38 4.94
N GLU A 90 3.70 -13.96 6.20
CA GLU A 90 3.87 -12.57 6.61
C GLU A 90 5.23 -12.02 6.17
N ARG A 91 6.30 -12.81 6.30
CA ARG A 91 7.62 -12.45 5.79
C ARG A 91 7.61 -12.25 4.27
N ALA A 92 7.03 -13.18 3.53
CA ALA A 92 6.90 -13.05 2.07
C ALA A 92 6.07 -11.81 1.69
N LEU A 93 5.03 -11.48 2.46
CA LEU A 93 4.28 -10.23 2.28
C LEU A 93 5.15 -9.00 2.58
N ALA A 94 5.91 -9.00 3.68
CA ALA A 94 6.79 -7.90 4.06
C ALA A 94 7.84 -7.61 2.97
N GLU A 95 8.50 -8.65 2.45
CA GLU A 95 9.46 -8.55 1.35
C GLU A 95 8.82 -7.92 0.09
N ARG A 96 7.55 -8.25 -0.19
CA ARG A 96 6.80 -7.68 -1.31
C ARG A 96 6.41 -6.22 -1.08
N MET A 97 6.07 -5.84 0.14
CA MET A 97 5.74 -4.46 0.51
C MET A 97 6.94 -3.51 0.35
N ALA A 98 8.17 -4.04 0.39
CA ALA A 98 9.38 -3.26 0.13
C ALA A 98 9.40 -2.57 -1.26
N GLY A 99 8.72 -3.17 -2.25
CA GLY A 99 8.58 -2.64 -3.61
C GLY A 99 7.25 -1.92 -3.86
N ALA A 100 6.47 -1.65 -2.81
CA ALA A 100 5.25 -0.86 -2.92
C ALA A 100 5.59 0.62 -3.09
N PHE A 101 4.81 1.33 -3.90
CA PHE A 101 5.01 2.73 -4.20
C PHE A 101 3.74 3.51 -3.92
N PHE A 102 3.89 4.77 -3.53
CA PHE A 102 2.79 5.70 -3.36
C PHE A 102 2.44 6.35 -4.71
N SER A 103 1.15 6.51 -4.99
CA SER A 103 0.69 7.41 -6.05
C SER A 103 -0.71 7.97 -5.73
N LEU A 104 -1.15 8.91 -6.56
CA LEU A 104 -2.54 9.34 -6.63
C LEU A 104 -3.26 8.52 -7.69
N PHE A 105 -4.40 7.96 -7.32
CA PHE A 105 -5.19 7.10 -8.18
C PHE A 105 -6.61 7.61 -8.30
N ARG A 106 -7.15 7.56 -9.52
CA ARG A 106 -8.58 7.74 -9.79
C ARG A 106 -9.24 6.38 -9.98
N ASN A 107 -10.42 6.18 -9.39
CA ASN A 107 -11.27 5.03 -9.67
C ASN A 107 -11.78 5.08 -11.12
N ALA A 108 -11.45 4.06 -11.90
CA ALA A 108 -11.84 3.85 -13.29
C ALA A 108 -12.90 2.75 -13.45
N GLY A 109 -13.62 2.44 -12.37
CA GLY A 109 -14.76 1.53 -12.35
C GLY A 109 -14.43 0.12 -11.85
N PRO A 110 -15.43 -0.77 -11.76
CA PRO A 110 -15.27 -2.13 -11.27
C PRO A 110 -14.39 -2.96 -12.21
N HIS A 111 -13.59 -3.86 -11.63
CA HIS A 111 -12.88 -4.88 -12.39
C HIS A 111 -13.80 -6.09 -12.66
N GLU A 112 -13.66 -6.73 -13.81
CA GLU A 112 -14.54 -7.80 -14.31
C GLU A 112 -14.59 -9.02 -13.38
N ALA A 113 -13.48 -9.33 -12.70
CA ALA A 113 -13.40 -10.37 -11.68
C ALA A 113 -13.87 -9.90 -10.27
N ALA A 114 -13.14 -8.96 -9.67
CA ALA A 114 -13.39 -8.39 -8.34
C ALA A 114 -12.47 -7.17 -8.12
N GLY A 115 -12.79 -6.28 -7.19
CA GLY A 115 -12.04 -5.04 -6.97
C GLY A 115 -12.34 -3.95 -8.00
N ILE A 116 -11.41 -3.02 -8.16
CA ILE A 116 -11.57 -1.83 -9.00
C ILE A 116 -10.36 -1.62 -9.91
N TRP A 117 -10.62 -0.97 -11.03
CA TRP A 117 -9.59 -0.39 -11.87
C TRP A 117 -9.17 0.97 -11.33
N LEU A 118 -7.87 1.20 -11.24
CA LEU A 118 -7.28 2.48 -10.87
C LEU A 118 -6.51 3.06 -12.04
N GLU A 119 -6.62 4.37 -12.24
CA GLU A 119 -5.76 5.15 -13.13
C GLU A 119 -4.76 5.94 -12.29
N ASP A 120 -3.47 5.75 -12.57
CA ASP A 120 -2.38 6.44 -11.90
C ASP A 120 -2.21 7.85 -12.47
N LEU A 121 -2.50 8.85 -11.63
CA LEU A 121 -2.49 10.26 -12.00
C LEU A 121 -1.08 10.86 -12.01
N LEU A 122 -0.10 10.23 -11.34
CA LEU A 122 1.28 10.73 -11.29
C LEU A 122 2.22 10.05 -12.29
N ALA A 123 1.92 8.79 -12.66
CA ALA A 123 2.77 7.98 -13.54
C ALA A 123 2.29 7.91 -15.00
N GLY A 124 1.39 8.80 -15.43
CA GLY A 124 0.93 8.93 -16.82
C GLY A 124 0.08 7.75 -17.31
N ASP A 125 -1.21 7.75 -16.95
CA ASP A 125 -2.26 6.83 -17.43
C ASP A 125 -1.98 5.33 -17.24
N ARG A 126 -1.11 4.98 -16.28
CA ARG A 126 -0.94 3.58 -15.89
C ARG A 126 -2.23 3.09 -15.23
N ARG A 127 -2.89 2.11 -15.86
CA ARG A 127 -4.04 1.42 -15.27
C ARG A 127 -3.60 0.23 -14.43
N LEU A 128 -4.11 0.13 -13.20
CA LEU A 128 -3.82 -0.92 -12.24
C LEU A 128 -5.11 -1.61 -11.82
N TRP A 129 -5.06 -2.93 -11.66
CA TRP A 129 -6.11 -3.65 -10.95
C TRP A 129 -5.81 -3.62 -9.44
N LEU A 130 -6.68 -2.97 -8.67
CA LEU A 130 -6.66 -3.05 -7.21
C LEU A 130 -7.74 -4.03 -6.74
N MET A 131 -7.30 -5.13 -6.13
CA MET A 131 -8.19 -5.99 -5.37
C MET A 131 -8.26 -5.47 -3.93
N ASP A 132 -9.37 -4.82 -3.58
CA ASP A 132 -9.73 -4.46 -2.22
C ASP A 132 -11.25 -4.46 -2.07
N GLY A 133 -11.78 -5.35 -1.23
CA GLY A 133 -13.23 -5.51 -1.08
C GLY A 133 -13.94 -4.35 -0.38
N THR A 134 -13.21 -3.55 0.41
CA THR A 134 -13.79 -2.36 1.05
C THR A 134 -13.92 -1.24 0.03
N LEU A 135 -12.86 -0.99 -0.76
CA LEU A 135 -12.91 0.01 -1.83
C LEU A 135 -13.84 -0.40 -2.97
N GLU A 136 -13.98 -1.69 -3.28
CA GLU A 136 -14.98 -2.17 -4.26
C GLU A 136 -16.40 -1.73 -3.90
N VAL A 137 -16.74 -1.69 -2.61
CA VAL A 137 -18.07 -1.28 -2.12
C VAL A 137 -18.16 0.23 -1.93
N ALA A 138 -17.09 0.88 -1.47
CA ALA A 138 -17.11 2.28 -1.04
C ALA A 138 -16.72 3.28 -2.15
N ALA A 139 -15.94 2.87 -3.14
CA ALA A 139 -15.40 3.78 -4.15
C ALA A 139 -16.46 4.15 -5.18
N THR A 140 -16.77 5.45 -5.27
CA THR A 140 -17.57 6.00 -6.36
C THR A 140 -16.72 6.22 -7.60
N GLU A 141 -17.35 6.27 -8.77
CA GLU A 141 -16.66 6.55 -10.02
C GLU A 141 -15.93 7.91 -9.95
N SER A 142 -14.73 7.98 -10.52
CA SER A 142 -13.85 9.15 -10.47
C SER A 142 -13.36 9.57 -9.08
N MET A 143 -13.68 8.85 -8.01
CA MET A 143 -13.11 9.09 -6.68
C MET A 143 -11.57 8.97 -6.73
N THR A 144 -10.88 9.91 -6.08
CA THR A 144 -9.42 9.96 -6.05
C THR A 144 -8.89 9.56 -4.67
N PHE A 145 -7.79 8.80 -4.66
CA PHE A 145 -7.16 8.28 -3.44
C PHE A 145 -5.64 8.47 -3.50
N GLY A 146 -5.03 8.79 -2.35
CA GLY A 146 -3.61 8.58 -2.15
C GLY A 146 -3.39 7.19 -1.57
N LEU A 147 -2.73 6.30 -2.31
CA LEU A 147 -2.53 4.91 -1.87
C LEU A 147 -1.10 4.47 -2.11
N ARG A 148 -0.58 3.66 -1.18
CA ARG A 148 0.59 2.84 -1.43
C ARG A 148 0.15 1.49 -1.97
N VAL A 149 0.48 1.21 -3.22
CA VAL A 149 0.14 -0.05 -3.88
C VAL A 149 1.40 -0.79 -4.28
N ARG A 150 1.28 -2.12 -4.32
CA ARG A 150 2.28 -2.98 -4.92
C ARG A 150 1.72 -3.47 -6.25
N HIS A 151 2.31 -3.03 -7.35
CA HIS A 151 1.98 -3.61 -8.65
C HIS A 151 2.58 -5.01 -8.71
N ARG A 152 1.73 -6.02 -8.91
CA ARG A 152 2.17 -7.30 -9.42
C ARG A 152 2.16 -7.17 -10.94
N ALA A 153 3.31 -7.24 -11.58
CA ALA A 153 3.35 -7.36 -13.03
C ALA A 153 2.51 -8.58 -13.42
N VAL A 154 1.32 -8.34 -13.98
CA VAL A 154 0.56 -9.37 -14.67
C VAL A 154 1.35 -9.65 -15.94
N PRO A 155 1.78 -10.90 -16.21
CA PRO A 155 2.44 -11.20 -17.47
C PRO A 155 1.56 -10.70 -18.61
N ARG A 156 2.10 -9.86 -19.51
CA ARG A 156 1.43 -9.49 -20.75
C ARG A 156 1.24 -10.76 -21.58
N ARG A 157 0.12 -11.46 -21.40
CA ARG A 157 -0.43 -12.36 -22.42
C ARG A 157 -1.84 -11.92 -22.70
N ILE A 158 -2.15 -11.85 -23.99
CA ILE A 158 -3.44 -11.53 -24.62
C ILE A 158 -3.65 -10.03 -24.90
N ARG A 159 -2.78 -9.47 -25.75
CA ARG A 159 -3.19 -8.65 -26.89
C ARG A 159 -2.50 -9.27 -28.09
N ASP A 160 -3.24 -10.09 -28.85
CA ASP A 160 -3.01 -10.48 -30.25
C ASP A 160 -3.77 -11.78 -30.53
N ARG A 161 -5.10 -11.68 -30.61
CA ARG A 161 -5.97 -12.54 -31.44
C ARG A 161 -7.30 -11.82 -31.63
N ARG A 162 -7.31 -10.86 -32.56
CA ARG A 162 -8.47 -10.42 -33.38
C ARG A 162 -7.98 -9.35 -34.37
N ALA A 163 -7.17 -9.81 -35.30
CA ALA A 163 -6.95 -9.21 -36.62
C ALA A 163 -6.42 -10.35 -37.48
N GLY A 164 -7.28 -10.91 -38.31
CA GLY A 164 -7.10 -12.15 -39.05
C GLY A 164 -8.45 -12.71 -39.40
#